data_AF-A0A918UHI7-F1
#
_entry.id   AF-A0A918UHI7-F1
#
_cell.length_a   1.000
_cell.length_b   1.000
_cell.length_c   1.000
_cell.angle_alpha   90.00
_cell.angle_beta   90.00
_cell.angle_gamma   90.00
#
_symmetry.space_group_name_H-M   'P 1'
#
loop_
_entity.id
_entity.type
_entity.pdbx_description
1 polymer ?
#
loop_
_entity_poly.entity_id
_entity_poly.type
_entity_poly.pdbx_seq_one_letter_code
_entity_poly.pdbx_strand_id
1 'polypeptide(L)'
;MATRLGLGLPQMRQYDLGKDVPDVARTAERIGYESLWVFERILFPEPATQGLYGIEGLPWPDQYRGVADPLVTLTLAASATERAALGTSVLVAPLHGPFQLAKALASLDAASGGRVVAGLGTGWSLDEYAAASARPFEERGRVLDEVIGVCRAVWGPDPVTYDGEHTKIASAVVGPKPARPIPILLAANTRRAQIRLVDRADGWLPVGMGVEQITAQWRALRDLAAERGRTEPLRTVLRVNTQYSAKPYSGADRRPFQGDADQIVEDLAAHAGIGLEEILIDLQGSTRDARELENVAAEVYEKARAAGV
;
A
#
# COMPACT_ATOMS: atom_id res chain seq x y z
N MET A 1 6.44 21.56 -5.58
CA MET A 1 5.10 21.17 -5.10
C MET A 1 5.28 20.61 -3.71
N ALA A 2 4.33 20.87 -2.80
CA ALA A 2 4.34 20.23 -1.48
C ALA A 2 4.19 18.70 -1.65
N THR A 3 4.74 17.93 -0.73
CA THR A 3 4.64 16.48 -0.70
C THR A 3 3.18 16.11 -0.43
N ARG A 4 2.64 15.15 -1.18
CA ARG A 4 1.28 14.69 -0.96
C ARG A 4 1.23 13.84 0.30
N LEU A 5 0.14 13.95 1.06
CA LEU A 5 -0.05 13.18 2.29
C LEU A 5 -1.21 12.20 2.15
N GLY A 6 -0.93 10.93 2.42
CA GLY A 6 -1.91 9.85 2.50
C GLY A 6 -2.08 9.33 3.92
N LEU A 7 -3.22 8.70 4.20
CA LEU A 7 -3.51 8.11 5.51
C LEU A 7 -3.87 6.62 5.39
N GLY A 8 -3.32 5.80 6.30
CA GLY A 8 -3.74 4.42 6.49
C GLY A 8 -5.12 4.32 7.15
N LEU A 9 -6.04 3.56 6.55
CA LEU A 9 -7.38 3.35 7.08
C LEU A 9 -7.41 2.32 8.23
N PRO A 10 -8.38 2.42 9.16
CA PRO A 10 -8.49 1.58 10.34
C PRO A 10 -9.03 0.17 10.01
N GLN A 11 -8.17 -0.74 9.58
CA GLN A 11 -8.57 -2.11 9.20
C GLN A 11 -8.15 -3.20 10.19
N MET A 12 -7.39 -2.85 11.25
CA MET A 12 -6.95 -3.79 12.28
C MET A 12 -8.03 -4.07 13.33
N ARG A 13 -7.82 -5.13 14.12
CA ARG A 13 -8.80 -5.77 15.02
C ARG A 13 -9.50 -4.84 16.02
N GLN A 14 -8.90 -3.71 16.37
CA GLN A 14 -9.44 -2.78 17.35
C GLN A 14 -10.51 -1.84 16.78
N TYR A 15 -10.72 -1.86 15.46
CA TYR A 15 -11.65 -0.98 14.77
C TYR A 15 -12.90 -1.72 14.30
N ASP A 16 -14.03 -1.01 14.29
CA ASP A 16 -15.26 -1.46 13.67
C ASP A 16 -15.23 -1.12 12.17
N LEU A 17 -15.16 -2.15 11.32
CA LEU A 17 -15.09 -1.98 9.87
C LEU A 17 -16.26 -1.15 9.31
N GLY A 18 -17.49 -1.38 9.75
CA GLY A 18 -18.68 -0.75 9.18
C GLY A 18 -18.86 0.70 9.65
N LYS A 19 -18.39 1.01 10.85
CA LYS A 19 -18.49 2.34 11.45
C LYS A 19 -17.24 3.19 11.22
N ASP A 20 -16.08 2.68 11.64
CA ASP A 20 -14.86 3.46 11.78
C ASP A 20 -14.21 3.76 10.44
N VAL A 21 -14.25 2.83 9.48
CA VAL A 21 -13.64 3.06 8.15
C VAL A 21 -14.34 4.21 7.40
N PRO A 22 -15.68 4.26 7.26
CA PRO A 22 -16.35 5.41 6.65
C PRO A 22 -16.14 6.72 7.43
N ASP A 23 -16.15 6.68 8.77
CA ASP A 23 -15.95 7.86 9.63
C ASP A 23 -14.55 8.45 9.42
N VAL A 24 -13.50 7.62 9.56
CA VAL A 24 -12.11 8.04 9.36
C VAL A 24 -11.84 8.49 7.93
N ALA A 25 -12.38 7.78 6.92
CA ALA A 25 -12.20 8.17 5.52
C ALA A 25 -12.75 9.57 5.22
N ARG A 26 -13.97 9.88 5.69
CA ARG A 26 -14.55 11.23 5.59
C ARG A 26 -13.71 12.27 6.31
N THR A 27 -13.30 11.95 7.54
CA THR A 27 -12.52 12.87 8.37
C THR A 27 -11.17 13.19 7.71
N ALA A 28 -10.47 12.17 7.21
CA ALA A 28 -9.18 12.33 6.53
C ALA A 28 -9.30 13.20 5.26
N GLU A 29 -10.31 12.96 4.42
CA GLU A 29 -10.54 13.79 3.23
C GLU A 29 -10.93 15.24 3.57
N ARG A 30 -11.64 15.45 4.69
CA ARG A 30 -11.97 16.80 5.21
C ARG A 30 -10.76 17.53 5.77
N ILE A 31 -9.84 16.81 6.43
CA ILE A 31 -8.56 17.36 6.93
C ILE A 31 -7.67 17.80 5.77
N GLY A 32 -7.68 17.03 4.67
CA GLY A 32 -6.93 17.35 3.45
C GLY A 32 -5.95 16.26 3.03
N TYR A 33 -6.01 15.06 3.62
CA TYR A 33 -5.30 13.91 3.08
C TYR A 33 -5.79 13.61 1.66
N GLU A 34 -4.84 13.38 0.76
CA GLU A 34 -5.09 13.27 -0.68
C GLU A 34 -5.31 11.82 -1.13
N SER A 35 -5.05 10.87 -0.25
CA SER A 35 -5.15 9.44 -0.50
C SER A 35 -5.39 8.66 0.78
N LEU A 36 -6.07 7.53 0.64
CA LEU A 36 -6.45 6.60 1.70
C LEU A 36 -5.94 5.22 1.34
N TRP A 37 -5.30 4.55 2.29
CA TRP A 37 -4.56 3.33 2.01
C TRP A 37 -4.90 2.18 2.96
N VAL A 38 -4.90 0.98 2.40
CA VAL A 38 -5.13 -0.29 3.11
C VAL A 38 -3.96 -1.25 2.86
N PHE A 39 -3.84 -2.33 3.62
CA PHE A 39 -2.86 -3.40 3.36
C PHE A 39 -3.50 -4.77 3.46
N GLU A 40 -2.80 -5.83 3.04
CA GLU A 40 -3.34 -7.18 3.13
C GLU A 40 -2.66 -8.02 4.23
N ARG A 41 -3.53 -8.66 5.02
CA ARG A 41 -3.27 -9.82 5.87
C ARG A 41 -4.53 -10.65 5.90
N ILE A 42 -4.44 -11.95 5.62
CA ILE A 42 -5.62 -12.82 5.51
C ILE A 42 -5.80 -13.75 6.71
N LEU A 43 -4.76 -13.94 7.51
CA LEU A 43 -4.81 -14.73 8.74
C LEU A 43 -3.71 -14.33 9.72
N PHE A 44 -3.84 -14.83 10.94
CA PHE A 44 -2.78 -14.88 11.95
C PHE A 44 -2.50 -16.34 12.29
N PRO A 45 -1.28 -16.84 12.10
CA PRO A 45 -0.99 -18.25 12.33
C PRO A 45 -0.72 -18.52 13.82
N GLU A 46 -1.26 -19.62 14.34
CA GLU A 46 -1.11 -20.04 15.74
C GLU A 46 -1.04 -21.58 15.85
N PRO A 47 0.15 -22.18 16.05
CA PRO A 47 1.46 -21.54 16.04
C PRO A 47 1.88 -21.06 14.64
N ALA A 48 2.81 -20.10 14.57
CA ALA A 48 3.35 -19.60 13.31
C ALA A 48 4.38 -20.58 12.71
N THR A 49 4.31 -20.82 11.39
CA THR A 49 5.34 -21.61 10.68
C THR A 49 6.66 -20.85 10.60
N GLN A 50 6.61 -19.52 10.60
CA GLN A 50 7.77 -18.64 10.58
C GLN A 50 7.51 -17.33 11.33
N GLY A 51 8.57 -16.67 11.78
CA GLY A 51 8.47 -15.34 12.38
C GLY A 51 8.13 -14.25 11.36
N LEU A 52 7.89 -13.03 11.85
CA LEU A 52 7.53 -11.88 11.04
C LEU A 52 8.60 -11.63 9.96
N TYR A 53 8.18 -11.49 8.70
CA TYR A 53 9.08 -11.36 7.54
C TYR A 53 10.06 -12.54 7.34
N GLY A 54 9.77 -13.71 7.92
CA GLY A 54 10.67 -14.87 7.89
C GLY A 54 11.85 -14.75 8.85
N ILE A 55 11.86 -13.75 9.74
CA ILE A 55 12.92 -13.56 10.74
C ILE A 55 12.65 -14.49 11.92
N GLU A 56 13.57 -15.41 12.19
CA GLU A 56 13.44 -16.38 13.28
C GLU A 56 13.24 -15.69 14.64
N GLY A 57 12.28 -16.18 15.41
CA GLY A 57 11.95 -15.67 16.75
C GLY A 57 11.23 -14.32 16.78
N LEU A 58 11.09 -13.60 15.66
CA LEU A 58 10.38 -12.32 15.63
C LEU A 58 8.87 -12.57 15.65
N PRO A 59 8.13 -12.18 16.71
CA PRO A 59 6.71 -12.46 16.81
C PRO A 59 5.90 -11.69 15.78
N TRP A 60 4.78 -12.28 15.38
CA TRP A 60 3.76 -11.56 14.62
C TRP A 60 3.09 -10.50 15.52
N PRO A 61 2.85 -9.28 15.02
CA PRO A 61 2.08 -8.27 15.73
C PRO A 61 0.68 -8.76 16.06
N ASP A 62 0.29 -8.65 17.33
CA ASP A 62 -1.00 -9.14 17.85
C ASP A 62 -2.21 -8.48 17.17
N GLN A 63 -2.02 -7.26 16.63
CA GLN A 63 -3.03 -6.55 15.84
C GLN A 63 -3.37 -7.25 14.51
N TYR A 64 -2.48 -8.09 13.97
CA TYR A 64 -2.77 -8.87 12.75
C TYR A 64 -3.76 -10.02 12.99
N ARG A 65 -4.17 -10.30 14.24
CA ARG A 65 -5.22 -11.29 14.54
C ARG A 65 -6.58 -10.95 13.96
N GLY A 66 -6.81 -9.69 13.57
CA GLY A 66 -7.97 -9.28 12.81
C GLY A 66 -7.56 -8.17 11.86
N VAL A 67 -7.58 -8.44 10.56
CA VAL A 67 -7.37 -7.44 9.53
C VAL A 67 -8.49 -7.60 8.51
N ALA A 68 -9.25 -6.54 8.29
CA ALA A 68 -10.34 -6.56 7.33
C ALA A 68 -9.83 -6.72 5.90
N ASP A 69 -10.65 -7.30 5.02
CA ASP A 69 -10.33 -7.40 3.61
C ASP A 69 -10.07 -5.99 3.01
N PRO A 70 -8.94 -5.80 2.30
CA PRO A 70 -8.55 -4.49 1.80
C PRO A 70 -9.52 -3.93 0.74
N LEU A 71 -10.10 -4.78 -0.12
CA LEU A 71 -11.01 -4.32 -1.17
C LEU A 71 -12.38 -3.96 -0.60
N VAL A 72 -12.86 -4.69 0.41
CA VAL A 72 -14.05 -4.31 1.19
C VAL A 72 -13.82 -2.99 1.91
N THR A 73 -12.67 -2.83 2.56
CA THR A 73 -12.31 -1.60 3.28
C THR A 73 -12.26 -0.40 2.33
N LEU A 74 -11.62 -0.53 1.16
CA LEU A 74 -11.61 0.53 0.16
C LEU A 74 -12.98 0.79 -0.46
N THR A 75 -13.85 -0.22 -0.57
CA THR A 75 -15.23 -0.02 -1.06
C THR A 75 -16.02 0.86 -0.08
N LEU A 76 -15.89 0.61 1.23
CA LEU A 76 -16.49 1.46 2.26
C LEU A 76 -15.95 2.89 2.20
N ALA A 77 -14.63 3.04 2.09
CA ALA A 77 -14.00 4.36 1.93
C ALA A 77 -14.46 5.06 0.65
N ALA A 78 -14.56 4.34 -0.47
CA ALA A 78 -15.04 4.86 -1.75
C ALA A 78 -16.45 5.43 -1.63
N SER A 79 -17.34 4.73 -0.93
CA SER A 79 -18.72 5.17 -0.70
C SER A 79 -18.85 6.38 0.22
N ALA A 80 -17.83 6.64 1.02
CA ALA A 80 -17.82 7.70 2.03
C ALA A 80 -17.05 8.95 1.60
N THR A 81 -16.35 8.92 0.45
CA THR A 81 -15.43 9.97 0.00
C THR A 81 -15.59 10.26 -1.48
N GLU A 82 -15.20 11.45 -1.92
CA GLU A 82 -15.41 11.89 -3.30
C GLU A 82 -14.12 12.13 -4.08
N ARG A 83 -12.99 12.41 -3.41
CA ARG A 83 -11.78 12.94 -4.05
C ARG A 83 -10.54 12.11 -3.80
N ALA A 84 -10.33 11.64 -2.57
CA ALA A 84 -9.10 10.97 -2.15
C ALA A 84 -8.84 9.73 -2.99
N ALA A 85 -7.59 9.56 -3.42
CA ALA A 85 -7.16 8.32 -4.07
C ALA A 85 -7.31 7.13 -3.10
N LEU A 86 -7.57 5.94 -3.63
CA LEU A 86 -7.83 4.71 -2.88
C LEU A 86 -6.75 3.69 -3.21
N GLY A 87 -5.77 3.56 -2.32
CA GLY A 87 -4.55 2.81 -2.56
C GLY A 87 -4.45 1.53 -1.74
N THR A 88 -3.77 0.53 -2.28
CA THR A 88 -3.35 -0.66 -1.52
C THR A 88 -1.84 -0.61 -1.28
N SER A 89 -1.38 -1.00 -0.09
CA SER A 89 0.04 -0.95 0.29
C SER A 89 0.42 -2.14 1.18
N VAL A 90 0.39 -3.38 0.69
CA VAL A 90 0.06 -3.80 -0.68
C VAL A 90 -1.01 -4.90 -0.62
N LEU A 91 -1.66 -5.18 -1.75
CA LEU A 91 -2.25 -6.49 -2.00
C LEU A 91 -1.12 -7.47 -2.31
N VAL A 92 -1.18 -8.65 -1.68
CA VAL A 92 -0.29 -9.77 -1.94
C VAL A 92 -0.82 -10.51 -3.16
N ALA A 93 -0.47 -10.02 -4.35
CA ALA A 93 -1.00 -10.49 -5.63
C ALA A 93 -1.04 -12.02 -5.78
N PRO A 94 -0.04 -12.81 -5.32
CA PRO A 94 -0.09 -14.27 -5.41
C PRO A 94 -1.18 -14.98 -4.57
N LEU A 95 -1.82 -14.30 -3.62
CA LEU A 95 -2.94 -14.85 -2.84
C LEU A 95 -4.28 -14.76 -3.60
N HIS A 96 -4.30 -14.11 -4.77
CA HIS A 96 -5.52 -13.85 -5.52
C HIS A 96 -5.55 -14.61 -6.83
N GLY A 97 -6.77 -14.94 -7.29
CA GLY A 97 -6.99 -15.31 -8.68
C GLY A 97 -6.75 -14.09 -9.60
N PRO A 98 -5.80 -14.14 -10.57
CA PRO A 98 -5.40 -12.95 -11.33
C PRO A 98 -6.56 -12.22 -12.03
N PHE A 99 -7.47 -12.98 -12.67
CA PHE A 99 -8.64 -12.41 -13.33
C PHE A 99 -9.60 -11.74 -12.32
N GLN A 100 -9.82 -12.36 -11.15
CA GLN A 100 -10.76 -11.83 -10.16
C GLN A 100 -10.22 -10.59 -9.48
N LEU A 101 -8.92 -10.55 -9.18
CA LEU A 101 -8.28 -9.34 -8.68
C LEU A 101 -8.38 -8.19 -9.69
N ALA A 102 -8.05 -8.45 -10.96
CA ALA A 102 -8.15 -7.45 -12.02
C ALA A 102 -9.59 -6.92 -12.16
N LYS A 103 -10.58 -7.81 -12.13
CA LYS A 103 -12.01 -7.47 -12.21
C LYS A 103 -12.47 -6.66 -11.00
N ALA A 104 -12.07 -7.03 -9.79
CA ALA A 104 -12.45 -6.34 -8.56
C ALA A 104 -11.86 -4.92 -8.53
N LEU A 105 -10.58 -4.76 -8.86
CA LEU A 105 -9.93 -3.44 -8.96
C LEU A 105 -10.59 -2.55 -10.02
N ALA A 106 -10.92 -3.09 -11.20
CA ALA A 106 -11.63 -2.33 -12.24
C ALA A 106 -13.03 -1.89 -11.78
N SER A 107 -13.72 -2.74 -11.04
CA SER A 107 -15.07 -2.44 -10.54
C SER A 107 -15.03 -1.39 -9.44
N LEU A 108 -14.07 -1.48 -8.51
CA LEU A 108 -13.82 -0.46 -7.49
C LEU A 108 -13.39 0.88 -8.12
N ASP A 109 -12.55 0.85 -9.15
CA ASP A 109 -12.12 2.05 -9.86
C ASP A 109 -13.31 2.74 -10.54
N ALA A 110 -14.12 2.00 -11.29
CA ALA A 110 -15.33 2.53 -11.90
C ALA A 110 -16.31 3.10 -10.85
N ALA A 111 -16.52 2.37 -9.74
CA ALA A 111 -17.43 2.80 -8.67
C ALA A 111 -16.93 4.05 -7.93
N SER A 112 -15.61 4.23 -7.82
CA SER A 112 -15.00 5.38 -7.15
C SER A 112 -14.77 6.58 -8.08
N GLY A 113 -15.08 6.48 -9.38
CA GLY A 113 -14.80 7.54 -10.34
C GLY A 113 -13.31 7.65 -10.71
N GLY A 114 -12.59 6.53 -10.69
CA GLY A 114 -11.21 6.44 -11.11
C GLY A 114 -10.18 6.47 -9.98
N ARG A 115 -10.56 6.38 -8.71
CA ARG A 115 -9.65 6.74 -7.60
C ARG A 115 -8.63 5.67 -7.24
N VAL A 116 -8.62 4.51 -7.88
CA VAL A 116 -7.83 3.36 -7.42
C VAL A 116 -6.35 3.49 -7.80
N VAL A 117 -5.48 3.12 -6.83
CA VAL A 117 -4.06 2.87 -7.02
C VAL A 117 -3.75 1.45 -6.53
N ALA A 118 -3.31 0.58 -7.44
CA ALA A 118 -3.04 -0.82 -7.15
C ALA A 118 -1.59 -1.01 -6.67
N GLY A 119 -1.35 -0.91 -5.37
CA GLY A 119 -0.09 -1.35 -4.80
C GLY A 119 -0.08 -2.86 -4.64
N LEU A 120 0.85 -3.52 -5.33
CA LEU A 120 1.00 -4.96 -5.36
C LEU A 120 2.36 -5.38 -4.80
N GLY A 121 2.39 -6.55 -4.17
CA GLY A 121 3.63 -7.20 -3.77
C GLY A 121 3.48 -8.71 -3.76
N THR A 122 4.58 -9.39 -3.46
CA THR A 122 4.60 -10.85 -3.40
C THR A 122 4.23 -11.38 -2.02
N GLY A 123 4.23 -10.55 -0.98
CA GLY A 123 4.07 -11.03 0.40
C GLY A 123 5.23 -11.93 0.84
N TRP A 124 5.12 -12.42 2.07
CA TRP A 124 6.21 -13.14 2.74
C TRP A 124 5.74 -14.33 3.58
N SER A 125 4.47 -14.39 3.99
CA SER A 125 3.96 -15.43 4.89
C SER A 125 3.71 -16.75 4.17
N LEU A 126 4.41 -17.82 4.60
CA LEU A 126 4.14 -19.17 4.12
C LEU A 126 2.75 -19.67 4.54
N ASP A 127 2.29 -19.28 5.73
CA ASP A 127 0.97 -19.64 6.25
C ASP A 127 -0.16 -19.03 5.41
N GLU A 128 -0.02 -17.76 4.98
CA GLU A 128 -1.00 -17.10 4.11
C GLU A 128 -1.01 -17.73 2.72
N TYR A 129 0.16 -18.08 2.18
CA TYR A 129 0.25 -18.79 0.89
C TYR A 129 -0.45 -20.14 0.93
N ALA A 130 -0.24 -20.91 2.00
CA ALA A 130 -0.90 -22.20 2.17
C ALA A 130 -2.43 -22.04 2.26
N ALA A 131 -2.91 -21.08 3.06
CA ALA A 131 -4.34 -20.85 3.25
C ALA A 131 -5.04 -20.34 1.97
N ALA A 132 -4.38 -19.48 1.20
CA ALA A 132 -4.89 -18.97 -0.07
C ALA A 132 -4.83 -20.00 -1.21
N SER A 133 -4.31 -21.21 -0.95
CA SER A 133 -4.00 -22.20 -2.00
C SER A 133 -3.15 -21.59 -3.12
N ALA A 134 -2.23 -20.72 -2.74
CA ALA A 134 -1.36 -20.01 -3.67
C ALA A 134 -0.40 -21.00 -4.36
N ARG A 135 0.12 -20.57 -5.51
CA ARG A 135 1.23 -21.25 -6.20
C ARG A 135 2.46 -21.35 -5.28
N PRO A 136 3.42 -22.26 -5.57
CA PRO A 136 4.64 -22.39 -4.79
C PRO A 136 5.30 -21.04 -4.50
N PHE A 137 5.75 -20.84 -3.25
CA PHE A 137 6.25 -19.56 -2.78
C PHE A 137 7.45 -19.05 -3.59
N GLU A 138 8.24 -19.95 -4.17
CA GLU A 138 9.39 -19.68 -5.02
C GLU A 138 8.98 -19.04 -6.36
N GLU A 139 7.76 -19.33 -6.83
CA GLU A 139 7.21 -18.80 -8.08
C GLU A 139 6.61 -17.40 -7.93
N ARG A 140 6.47 -16.88 -6.69
CA ARG A 140 5.72 -15.64 -6.38
C ARG A 140 6.06 -14.42 -7.23
N GLY A 141 7.31 -14.29 -7.65
CA GLY A 141 7.74 -13.22 -8.55
C GLY A 141 7.13 -13.34 -9.95
N ARG A 142 7.11 -14.56 -10.51
CA ARG A 142 6.49 -14.86 -11.81
C ARG A 142 4.97 -14.73 -11.73
N VAL A 143 4.38 -15.19 -10.62
CA VAL A 143 2.94 -15.02 -10.37
C VAL A 143 2.56 -13.54 -10.35
N LEU A 144 3.34 -12.69 -9.66
CA LEU A 144 3.15 -11.24 -9.70
C LEU A 144 3.27 -10.67 -11.12
N ASP A 145 4.27 -11.12 -11.90
CA ASP A 145 4.42 -10.69 -13.31
C ASP A 145 3.17 -11.02 -14.15
N GLU A 146 2.62 -12.22 -13.96
CA GLU A 146 1.40 -12.65 -14.65
C GLU A 146 0.16 -11.90 -14.17
N VAL A 147 0.02 -11.64 -12.86
CA VAL A 147 -1.08 -10.83 -12.32
C VAL A 147 -1.07 -9.43 -12.93
N ILE A 148 0.11 -8.79 -13.04
CA ILE A 148 0.24 -7.48 -13.70
C ILE A 148 -0.23 -7.57 -15.16
N GLY A 149 0.20 -8.60 -15.89
CA GLY A 149 -0.23 -8.83 -17.28
C GLY A 149 -1.75 -8.99 -17.42
N VAL A 150 -2.36 -9.80 -16.55
CA VAL A 150 -3.82 -10.01 -16.52
C VAL A 150 -4.56 -8.72 -16.18
N CYS A 151 -4.09 -7.96 -15.18
CA CYS A 151 -4.64 -6.65 -14.84
C CYS A 151 -4.66 -5.73 -16.06
N ARG A 152 -3.52 -5.56 -16.76
CA ARG A 152 -3.45 -4.70 -17.96
C ARG A 152 -4.37 -5.19 -19.09
N ALA A 153 -4.48 -6.50 -19.30
CA ALA A 153 -5.37 -7.06 -20.32
C ALA A 153 -6.85 -6.79 -19.98
N VAL A 154 -7.27 -7.11 -18.76
CA VAL A 154 -8.66 -6.94 -18.28
C VAL A 154 -9.09 -5.47 -18.29
N TRP A 155 -8.18 -4.56 -17.95
CA TRP A 155 -8.42 -3.11 -17.94
C TRP A 155 -8.37 -2.46 -19.32
N GLY A 156 -7.81 -3.16 -20.31
CA GLY A 156 -7.71 -2.71 -21.70
C GLY A 156 -9.03 -2.81 -22.48
N PRO A 157 -9.03 -2.40 -23.76
CA PRO A 157 -10.21 -2.48 -24.62
C PRO A 157 -10.65 -3.92 -24.87
N ASP A 158 -11.93 -4.10 -25.20
CA ASP A 158 -12.47 -5.39 -25.63
C ASP A 158 -12.19 -5.65 -27.13
N PRO A 159 -12.15 -6.91 -27.58
CA PRO A 159 -12.20 -8.12 -26.76
C PRO A 159 -10.92 -8.30 -25.93
N VAL A 160 -11.08 -8.64 -24.65
CA VAL A 160 -9.96 -9.03 -23.81
C VAL A 160 -9.52 -10.43 -24.19
N THR A 161 -8.23 -10.59 -24.40
CA THR A 161 -7.56 -11.89 -24.55
C THR A 161 -6.30 -11.90 -23.71
N TYR A 162 -6.00 -13.04 -23.10
CA TYR A 162 -4.74 -13.25 -22.38
C TYR A 162 -4.36 -14.72 -22.43
N ASP A 163 -3.12 -15.01 -22.80
CA ASP A 163 -2.61 -16.38 -22.85
C ASP A 163 -1.34 -16.48 -21.99
N GLY A 164 -1.55 -16.58 -20.69
CA GLY A 164 -0.50 -16.75 -19.70
C GLY A 164 -0.23 -18.22 -19.37
N GLU A 165 0.73 -18.40 -18.46
CA GLU A 165 1.10 -19.71 -17.93
C GLU A 165 -0.03 -20.31 -17.08
N HIS A 166 -0.71 -19.49 -16.29
CA HIS A 166 -1.74 -19.93 -15.36
C HIS A 166 -3.13 -19.36 -15.69
N THR A 167 -3.20 -18.15 -16.22
CA THR A 167 -4.44 -17.49 -16.59
C THR A 167 -4.61 -17.50 -18.10
N LYS A 168 -5.75 -18.01 -18.55
CA LYS A 168 -6.16 -17.94 -19.95
C LYS A 168 -7.51 -17.26 -20.04
N ILE A 169 -7.58 -16.22 -20.86
CA ILE A 169 -8.80 -15.48 -21.18
C ILE A 169 -8.99 -15.62 -22.68
N ALA A 170 -9.98 -16.43 -23.08
CA ALA A 170 -10.47 -16.44 -24.45
C ALA A 170 -11.12 -15.09 -24.78
N SER A 171 -11.28 -14.77 -26.06
CA SER A 171 -11.92 -13.53 -26.53
C SER A 171 -13.22 -13.24 -25.79
N ALA A 172 -13.19 -12.25 -24.89
CA ALA A 172 -14.29 -11.93 -23.99
C ALA A 172 -14.53 -10.42 -23.90
N VAL A 173 -15.78 -10.04 -23.64
CA VAL A 173 -16.13 -8.69 -23.21
C VAL A 173 -16.06 -8.66 -21.68
N VAL A 174 -15.25 -7.76 -21.11
CA VAL A 174 -15.04 -7.70 -19.66
C VAL A 174 -15.28 -6.27 -19.16
N GLY A 175 -16.44 -6.04 -18.53
CA GLY A 175 -16.80 -4.75 -17.93
C GLY A 175 -17.07 -4.81 -16.42
N PRO A 176 -17.13 -3.67 -15.70
CA PRO A 176 -16.78 -2.34 -16.20
C PRO A 176 -15.27 -2.21 -16.41
N LYS A 177 -14.88 -1.32 -17.33
CA LYS A 177 -13.48 -0.89 -17.47
C LYS A 177 -13.18 0.18 -16.40
N PRO A 178 -11.92 0.32 -15.98
CA PRO A 178 -11.52 1.44 -15.14
C PRO A 178 -11.92 2.79 -15.76
N ALA A 179 -12.31 3.75 -14.92
CA ALA A 179 -12.68 5.09 -15.38
C ALA A 179 -11.44 5.87 -15.88
N ARG A 180 -10.26 5.52 -15.36
CA ARG A 180 -8.95 5.96 -15.87
C ARG A 180 -7.90 4.85 -15.67
N PRO A 181 -6.74 4.91 -16.34
CA PRO A 181 -5.70 3.90 -16.15
C PRO A 181 -5.31 3.76 -14.67
N ILE A 182 -5.50 2.56 -14.11
CA ILE A 182 -5.14 2.25 -12.72
C ILE A 182 -3.61 2.14 -12.63
N PRO A 183 -2.94 2.97 -11.81
CA PRO A 183 -1.52 2.86 -11.59
C PRO A 183 -1.19 1.61 -10.77
N ILE A 184 -0.18 0.85 -11.18
CA ILE A 184 0.38 -0.27 -10.42
C ILE A 184 1.67 0.19 -9.75
N LEU A 185 1.71 0.16 -8.42
CA LEU A 185 2.92 0.44 -7.62
C LEU A 185 3.45 -0.86 -7.03
N LEU A 186 4.76 -1.07 -7.04
CA LEU A 186 5.35 -2.27 -6.44
C LEU A 186 6.18 -1.95 -5.20
N ALA A 187 5.99 -2.77 -4.17
CA ALA A 187 6.97 -2.91 -3.10
C ALA A 187 8.16 -3.73 -3.61
N ALA A 188 9.29 -3.06 -3.86
CA ALA A 188 10.47 -3.67 -4.46
C ALA A 188 11.72 -3.46 -3.60
N ASN A 189 12.12 -4.51 -2.87
CA ASN A 189 13.24 -4.51 -1.93
C ASN A 189 14.44 -5.37 -2.37
N THR A 190 14.35 -6.06 -3.51
CA THR A 190 15.45 -6.84 -4.10
C THR A 190 15.75 -6.36 -5.52
N ARG A 191 16.97 -6.59 -6.02
CA ARG A 191 17.34 -6.19 -7.39
C ARG A 191 16.39 -6.79 -8.44
N ARG A 192 15.96 -8.04 -8.26
CA ARG A 192 14.98 -8.68 -9.18
C ARG A 192 13.61 -7.99 -9.12
N ALA A 193 13.15 -7.59 -7.93
CA ALA A 193 11.91 -6.84 -7.80
C ALA A 193 12.01 -5.40 -8.36
N GLN A 194 13.17 -4.77 -8.24
CA GLN A 194 13.43 -3.44 -8.82
C GLN A 194 13.44 -3.49 -10.36
N ILE A 195 14.07 -4.51 -10.96
CA ILE A 195 14.01 -4.72 -12.42
C ILE A 195 12.56 -4.91 -12.85
N ARG A 196 11.79 -5.75 -12.16
CA ARG A 196 10.35 -5.92 -12.42
C ARG A 196 9.58 -4.60 -12.35
N LEU A 197 9.82 -3.81 -11.31
CA LEU A 197 9.17 -2.52 -11.12
C LEU A 197 9.45 -1.60 -12.31
N VAL A 198 10.72 -1.45 -12.70
CA VAL A 198 11.12 -0.61 -13.83
C VAL A 198 10.48 -1.09 -15.14
N ASP A 199 10.44 -2.40 -15.36
CA ASP A 199 9.98 -3.02 -16.61
C ASP A 199 8.45 -3.10 -16.74
N ARG A 200 7.70 -3.18 -15.63
CA ARG A 200 6.27 -3.58 -15.65
C ARG A 200 5.31 -2.71 -14.83
N ALA A 201 5.82 -1.85 -13.96
CA ALA A 201 5.00 -1.05 -13.05
C ALA A 201 5.05 0.45 -13.35
N ASP A 202 4.15 1.19 -12.72
CA ASP A 202 4.04 2.65 -12.86
C ASP A 202 4.80 3.39 -11.76
N GLY A 203 5.19 2.70 -10.68
CA GLY A 203 5.90 3.34 -9.59
C GLY A 203 6.31 2.43 -8.44
N TRP A 204 6.90 3.06 -7.44
CA TRP A 204 7.54 2.44 -6.29
C TRP A 204 6.81 2.74 -5.01
N LEU A 205 6.63 1.70 -4.20
CA LEU A 205 6.00 1.77 -2.89
C LEU A 205 6.99 1.27 -1.81
N PRO A 206 7.96 2.08 -1.39
CA PRO A 206 8.87 1.74 -0.30
C PRO A 206 8.23 1.86 1.08
N VAL A 207 8.88 1.23 2.06
CA VAL A 207 8.63 1.46 3.48
C VAL A 207 9.69 2.44 4.00
N GLY A 208 9.26 3.42 4.78
CA GLY A 208 10.10 4.40 5.46
C GLY A 208 11.10 3.73 6.39
N MET A 209 12.36 4.09 6.20
CA MET A 209 13.51 3.68 7.02
C MET A 209 14.33 4.95 7.31
N GLY A 210 15.64 4.85 7.53
CA GLY A 210 16.48 6.05 7.61
C GLY A 210 16.48 6.84 6.30
N VAL A 211 16.51 8.17 6.39
CA VAL A 211 16.50 9.09 5.23
C VAL A 211 17.62 8.75 4.24
N GLU A 212 18.83 8.47 4.73
CA GLU A 212 19.98 8.09 3.91
C GLU A 212 19.73 6.79 3.12
N GLN A 213 19.11 5.81 3.78
CA GLN A 213 18.82 4.51 3.18
C GLN A 213 17.79 4.65 2.05
N ILE A 214 16.70 5.39 2.29
CA ILE A 214 15.67 5.62 1.26
C ILE A 214 16.21 6.47 0.12
N THR A 215 17.04 7.48 0.42
CA THR A 215 17.73 8.28 -0.60
C THR A 215 18.63 7.42 -1.49
N ALA A 216 19.41 6.51 -0.89
CA ALA A 216 20.27 5.60 -1.63
C ALA A 216 19.45 4.63 -2.51
N GLN A 217 18.36 4.06 -1.97
CA GLN A 217 17.45 3.21 -2.73
C GLN A 217 16.79 3.96 -3.90
N TRP A 218 16.37 5.20 -3.68
CA TRP A 218 15.76 6.02 -4.72
C TRP A 218 16.72 6.33 -5.85
N ARG A 219 17.97 6.72 -5.53
CA ARG A 219 19.03 6.92 -6.52
C ARG A 219 19.28 5.66 -7.34
N ALA A 220 19.49 4.53 -6.68
CA ALA A 220 19.73 3.26 -7.36
C ALA A 220 18.56 2.84 -8.28
N LEU A 221 17.32 3.11 -7.88
CA LEU A 221 16.15 2.80 -8.71
C LEU A 221 16.06 3.72 -9.94
N ARG A 222 16.40 5.00 -9.81
CA ARG A 222 16.48 5.93 -10.93
C ARG A 222 17.61 5.58 -11.91
N ASP A 223 18.76 5.19 -11.39
CA ASP A 223 19.88 4.72 -12.22
C ASP A 223 19.47 3.47 -13.00
N LEU A 224 18.84 2.50 -12.33
CA LEU A 224 18.29 1.32 -12.99
C LEU A 224 17.24 1.67 -14.05
N ALA A 225 16.35 2.63 -13.77
CA ALA A 225 15.36 3.08 -14.74
C ALA A 225 16.03 3.67 -16.00
N ALA A 226 17.08 4.49 -15.82
CA ALA A 226 17.86 5.04 -16.91
C ALA A 226 18.63 3.97 -17.69
N GLU A 227 19.28 3.02 -17.00
CA GLU A 227 19.97 1.87 -17.62
C GLU A 227 19.03 1.03 -18.50
N ARG A 228 17.76 0.91 -18.10
CA ARG A 228 16.75 0.15 -18.85
C ARG A 228 15.97 1.00 -19.86
N GLY A 229 16.38 2.25 -20.07
CA GLY A 229 15.82 3.14 -21.08
C GLY A 229 14.39 3.60 -20.78
N ARG A 230 13.94 3.54 -19.52
CA ARG A 230 12.61 4.02 -19.13
C ARG A 230 12.55 5.54 -19.26
N THR A 231 11.50 6.04 -19.91
CA THR A 231 11.30 7.49 -20.11
C THR A 231 10.19 8.07 -19.24
N GLU A 232 9.24 7.22 -18.85
CA GLU A 232 8.11 7.56 -18.01
C GLU A 232 8.57 7.69 -16.55
N PRO A 233 8.19 8.76 -15.83
CA PRO A 233 8.53 8.90 -14.43
C PRO A 233 7.93 7.74 -13.61
N LEU A 234 8.62 7.39 -12.52
CA LEU A 234 8.12 6.46 -11.52
C LEU A 234 7.33 7.25 -10.49
N ARG A 235 6.04 6.91 -10.32
CA ARG A 235 5.28 7.40 -9.17
C ARG A 235 5.88 6.89 -7.88
N THR A 236 5.79 7.65 -6.79
CA THR A 236 6.39 7.23 -5.51
C THR A 236 5.48 7.50 -4.33
N VAL A 237 5.24 6.46 -3.54
CA VAL A 237 4.45 6.54 -2.29
C VAL A 237 5.24 5.89 -1.17
N LEU A 238 5.79 6.69 -0.28
CA LEU A 238 6.53 6.22 0.89
C LEU A 238 5.56 5.84 2.00
N ARG A 239 5.44 4.55 2.34
CA ARG A 239 4.68 4.11 3.52
C ARG A 239 5.52 4.30 4.79
N VAL A 240 5.06 5.11 5.72
CA VAL A 240 5.66 5.24 7.06
C VAL A 240 4.76 4.56 8.09
N ASN A 241 5.30 3.56 8.78
CA ASN A 241 4.60 2.88 9.87
C ASN A 241 4.98 3.56 11.17
N THR A 242 4.06 4.36 11.71
CA THR A 242 4.32 5.13 12.91
C THR A 242 4.26 4.24 14.16
N GLN A 243 4.99 4.64 15.19
CA GLN A 243 4.84 4.15 16.56
C GLN A 243 4.49 5.34 17.43
N TYR A 244 3.25 5.82 17.26
CA TYR A 244 2.76 6.99 17.97
C TYR A 244 2.64 6.74 19.47
N SER A 245 2.99 7.76 20.25
CA SER A 245 2.64 7.89 21.67
C SER A 245 2.30 9.34 22.00
N ALA A 246 1.37 9.58 22.91
CA ALA A 246 1.01 10.94 23.33
C ALA A 246 2.13 11.73 24.03
N LYS A 247 3.24 11.06 24.37
CA LYS A 247 4.44 11.67 24.95
C LYS A 247 5.61 11.47 24.01
N PRO A 248 6.57 12.41 23.98
CA PRO A 248 7.79 12.24 23.20
C PRO A 248 8.58 11.03 23.70
N TYR A 249 9.19 10.33 22.76
CA TYR A 249 10.18 9.30 23.06
C TYR A 249 11.50 9.98 23.44
N SER A 250 12.02 9.66 24.64
CA SER A 250 13.21 10.32 25.21
C SER A 250 14.49 9.50 25.07
N GLY A 251 14.43 8.27 24.56
CA GLY A 251 15.60 7.40 24.39
C GLY A 251 16.48 7.84 23.20
N ALA A 252 17.79 7.63 23.32
CA ALA A 252 18.74 7.93 22.25
C ALA A 252 18.62 6.96 21.05
N ASP A 253 17.94 5.83 21.24
CA ASP A 253 17.67 4.78 20.26
C ASP A 253 16.31 4.94 19.54
N ARG A 254 15.76 6.16 19.53
CA ARG A 254 14.51 6.49 18.83
C ARG A 254 14.59 6.04 17.38
N ARG A 255 13.61 5.25 16.95
CA ARG A 255 13.49 4.85 15.55
C ARG A 255 12.76 5.93 14.75
N PRO A 256 12.97 6.03 13.43
CA PRO A 256 12.16 6.89 12.58
C PRO A 256 10.66 6.62 12.78
N PHE A 257 9.88 7.69 12.83
CA PHE A 257 8.43 7.71 13.01
C PHE A 257 7.94 7.16 14.37
N GLN A 258 8.81 7.14 15.38
CA GLN A 258 8.47 6.79 16.76
C GLN A 258 8.41 8.04 17.65
N GLY A 259 7.36 8.16 18.45
CA GLY A 259 7.20 9.25 19.41
C GLY A 259 5.86 9.98 19.29
N ASP A 260 5.84 11.23 19.74
CA ASP A 260 4.67 12.10 19.60
C ASP A 260 4.55 12.70 18.18
N ALA A 261 3.51 13.51 17.98
CA ALA A 261 3.24 14.11 16.68
C ALA A 261 4.38 15.01 16.21
N ASP A 262 5.07 15.73 17.11
CA ASP A 262 6.20 16.59 16.75
C ASP A 262 7.39 15.78 16.25
N GLN A 263 7.76 14.70 16.95
CA GLN A 263 8.85 13.82 16.51
C GLN A 263 8.53 13.09 15.21
N ILE A 264 7.28 12.66 15.03
CA ILE A 264 6.83 12.05 13.76
C ILE A 264 6.94 13.08 12.63
N VAL A 265 6.50 14.32 12.84
CA VAL A 265 6.55 15.37 11.82
C VAL A 265 7.97 15.79 11.49
N GLU A 266 8.88 15.84 12.46
CA GLU A 266 10.31 16.04 12.21
C GLU A 266 10.85 14.99 11.23
N ASP A 267 10.51 13.71 11.44
CA ASP A 267 10.90 12.64 10.54
C ASP A 267 10.24 12.79 9.16
N LEU A 268 8.95 13.15 9.10
CA LEU A 268 8.25 13.39 7.82
C LEU A 268 8.91 14.51 7.02
N ALA A 269 9.27 15.62 7.67
CA ALA A 269 9.96 16.74 7.03
C ALA A 269 11.33 16.35 6.49
N ALA A 270 12.09 15.55 7.23
CA ALA A 270 13.36 15.02 6.76
C ALA A 270 13.19 14.11 5.52
N HIS A 271 12.11 13.34 5.44
CA HIS A 271 11.81 12.47 4.30
C HIS A 271 11.22 13.21 3.09
N ALA A 272 10.46 14.28 3.30
CA ALA A 272 9.96 15.14 2.23
C ALA A 272 11.11 15.71 1.38
N GLY A 273 12.25 16.00 2.01
CA GLY A 273 13.49 16.45 1.35
C GLY A 273 14.09 15.46 0.33
N ILE A 274 13.68 14.18 0.33
CA ILE A 274 14.12 13.17 -0.65
C ILE A 274 13.55 13.45 -2.05
N GLY A 275 12.39 14.12 -2.12
CA GLY A 275 11.70 14.40 -3.38
C GLY A 275 10.86 13.23 -3.90
N LEU A 276 10.34 12.38 -3.00
CA LEU A 276 9.27 11.43 -3.34
C LEU A 276 7.93 12.18 -3.42
N GLU A 277 7.00 11.70 -4.23
CA GLU A 277 5.75 12.40 -4.55
C GLU A 277 4.76 12.43 -3.39
N GLU A 278 4.69 11.34 -2.62
CA GLU A 278 3.68 11.15 -1.58
C GLU A 278 4.25 10.38 -0.39
N ILE A 279 3.81 10.76 0.82
CA ILE A 279 4.03 10.00 2.06
C ILE A 279 2.69 9.50 2.57
N LEU A 280 2.55 8.17 2.63
CA LEU A 280 1.46 7.46 3.30
C LEU A 280 1.81 7.31 4.78
N ILE A 281 1.02 7.92 5.67
CA ILE A 281 1.16 7.84 7.12
C ILE A 281 0.23 6.76 7.67
N ASP A 282 0.78 5.71 8.27
CA ASP A 282 0.01 4.66 8.93
C ASP A 282 0.05 4.81 10.46
N LEU A 283 -1.07 5.23 11.03
CA LEU A 283 -1.28 5.46 12.47
C LEU A 283 -2.04 4.32 13.16
N GLN A 284 -2.61 3.39 12.39
CA GLN A 284 -3.61 2.45 12.91
C GLN A 284 -2.99 1.42 13.87
N GLY A 285 -1.69 1.14 13.74
CA GLY A 285 -0.97 0.22 14.61
C GLY A 285 -0.65 0.79 16.00
N SER A 286 -0.78 2.11 16.21
CA SER A 286 -0.39 2.77 17.46
C SER A 286 -1.51 3.55 18.13
N THR A 287 -2.66 3.69 17.48
CA THR A 287 -3.84 4.37 18.03
C THR A 287 -4.84 3.37 18.60
N ARG A 288 -5.47 3.74 19.72
CA ARG A 288 -6.33 2.85 20.52
C ARG A 288 -7.68 2.61 19.86
N ASP A 289 -8.24 3.63 19.23
CA ASP A 289 -9.55 3.63 18.59
C ASP A 289 -9.60 4.64 17.44
N ALA A 290 -10.70 4.65 16.70
CA ALA A 290 -10.88 5.52 15.55
C ALA A 290 -10.84 7.02 15.91
N ARG A 291 -11.34 7.40 17.09
CA ARG A 291 -11.35 8.80 17.52
C ARG A 291 -9.94 9.30 17.80
N GLU A 292 -9.10 8.49 18.44
CA GLU A 292 -7.68 8.82 18.61
C GLU A 292 -6.97 8.90 17.27
N LEU A 293 -7.24 7.96 16.34
CA LEU A 293 -6.69 8.02 14.99
C LEU A 293 -7.05 9.33 14.29
N GLU A 294 -8.31 9.76 14.30
CA GLU A 294 -8.75 11.02 13.70
C GLU A 294 -8.06 12.24 14.31
N ASN A 295 -7.97 12.29 15.64
CA ASN A 295 -7.34 13.41 16.35
C ASN A 295 -5.84 13.52 16.02
N VAL A 296 -5.14 12.38 16.06
CA VAL A 296 -3.70 12.33 15.75
C VAL A 296 -3.45 12.61 14.27
N ALA A 297 -4.30 12.12 13.37
CA ALA A 297 -4.21 12.42 11.95
C ALA A 297 -4.40 13.93 11.68
N ALA A 298 -5.34 14.58 12.36
CA ALA A 298 -5.52 16.03 12.25
C ALA A 298 -4.29 16.80 12.75
N GLU A 299 -3.76 16.42 13.93
CA GLU A 299 -2.59 17.05 14.54
C GLU A 299 -1.34 16.88 13.66
N VAL A 300 -1.06 15.66 13.21
CA VAL A 300 0.08 15.35 12.33
C VAL A 300 -0.05 16.10 11.01
N TYR A 301 -1.24 16.15 10.41
CA TYR A 301 -1.46 16.88 9.16
C TYR A 301 -1.19 18.38 9.32
N GLU A 302 -1.77 19.01 10.35
CA GLU A 302 -1.59 20.44 10.63
C GLU A 302 -0.10 20.78 10.82
N LYS A 303 0.58 20.02 11.68
CA LYS A 303 2.02 20.21 11.97
C LYS A 303 2.88 19.94 10.74
N ALA A 304 2.59 18.90 9.96
CA ALA A 304 3.33 18.58 8.73
C ALA A 304 3.21 19.73 7.71
N ARG A 305 2.01 20.28 7.50
CA ARG A 305 1.83 21.43 6.61
C ARG A 305 2.53 22.68 7.15
N ALA A 306 2.52 22.92 8.46
CA ALA A 306 3.28 24.01 9.08
C ALA A 306 4.81 23.86 8.91
N ALA A 307 5.30 22.62 8.85
CA ALA A 307 6.70 22.28 8.59
C ALA A 307 7.07 22.28 7.08
N GLY A 308 6.13 22.60 6.18
CA GLY A 308 6.37 22.67 4.74
C GLY A 308 6.39 21.32 4.03
N VAL A 309 5.84 20.28 4.65
CA VAL A 309 5.62 18.96 4.02
C VAL A 309 4.44 19.01 3.07
#